data_AF-A0A497BK20-F1
#
_entry.id   AF-A0A497BK20-F1
#
_cell.length_a   1.000
_cell.length_b   1.000
_cell.length_c   1.000
_cell.angle_alpha   90.00
_cell.angle_beta   90.00
_cell.angle_gamma   90.00
#
_symmetry.space_group_name_H-M   'P 1'
#
loop_
_entity.id
_entity.type
_entity.pdbx_description
1 polymer ?
#
loop_
_entity_poly.entity_id
_entity_poly.type
_entity_poly.pdbx_seq_one_letter_code
_entity_poly.pdbx_strand_id
1 'polypeptide(L)'
;MKGVSTAEGDFRYSALIENVPTYKVAVSIILGLLGFAVNFYTLNFAFPPYTATVLIGLLFPMLITLAWGWKYGLLSALVGGCQSMWWLWGPSNGYATFFVVPPFTLWIVWHGLCADWRREQKDHVWWLNAYVVEIPFRILGTINLYTLSRWAITLNPPPWSWAADAPNTIPMRFSSFVVIKQAAVGYVILLLADVLLNLGFVRRFFRLKEDHDQVNTGYIISASLLLGVLFWLVDSIIGSLVFHTESSFLDLLALDIPPDKVYVRTFFILACLLGGLLTSKLLRR
;
A
#
# COMPACT_ATOMS: atom_id res chain seq x y z
N MET A 1 -16.94 -55.45 30.38
CA MET A 1 -17.84 -54.87 29.35
C MET A 1 -17.44 -53.41 29.19
N LYS A 2 -16.57 -53.13 28.22
CA LYS A 2 -16.86 -52.38 26.98
C LYS A 2 -17.53 -51.02 27.23
N GLY A 3 -16.73 -49.97 27.13
CA GLY A 3 -17.17 -48.59 27.05
C GLY A 3 -18.01 -48.32 25.80
N VAL A 4 -18.95 -47.40 25.95
CA VAL A 4 -19.84 -46.86 24.92
C VAL A 4 -19.55 -45.35 24.90
N SER A 5 -18.76 -44.92 23.93
CA SER A 5 -19.21 -44.20 22.72
C SER A 5 -19.09 -42.68 22.86
N THR A 6 -17.87 -42.22 22.56
CA THR A 6 -17.56 -40.88 22.06
C THR A 6 -17.70 -40.89 20.54
N ALA A 7 -18.70 -40.21 19.97
CA ALA A 7 -18.78 -40.02 18.51
C ALA A 7 -19.48 -38.73 18.05
N GLU A 8 -20.32 -38.09 18.88
CA GLU A 8 -21.05 -36.88 18.45
C GLU A 8 -20.29 -35.56 18.70
N GLY A 9 -19.23 -35.57 19.50
CA GLY A 9 -18.44 -34.37 19.82
C GLY A 9 -17.47 -33.92 18.72
N ASP A 10 -16.97 -34.85 17.91
CA ASP A 10 -15.90 -34.57 16.92
C ASP A 10 -16.41 -33.93 15.62
N PHE A 11 -17.67 -34.20 15.25
CA PHE A 11 -18.21 -33.69 13.98
C PHE A 11 -18.50 -32.18 14.01
N ARG A 12 -18.82 -31.62 15.18
CA ARG A 12 -19.08 -30.18 15.35
C ARG A 12 -17.80 -29.35 15.57
N TYR A 13 -16.75 -29.94 16.14
CA TYR A 13 -15.45 -29.27 16.25
C TYR A 13 -14.69 -29.22 14.92
N SER A 14 -14.90 -30.21 14.04
CA SER A 14 -14.36 -30.22 12.67
C SER A 14 -14.90 -29.09 11.78
N ALA A 15 -16.17 -28.70 11.97
CA ALA A 15 -16.80 -27.64 11.17
C ALA A 15 -16.42 -26.20 11.60
N LEU A 16 -15.84 -26.03 12.79
CA LEU A 16 -15.40 -24.72 13.33
C LEU A 16 -13.92 -24.41 13.06
N ILE A 17 -13.14 -25.40 12.61
CA ILE A 17 -11.85 -25.16 11.94
C ILE A 17 -12.15 -24.86 10.48
N GLU A 18 -12.86 -23.76 10.26
CA GLU A 18 -13.10 -23.19 8.95
C GLU A 18 -11.76 -23.10 8.22
N ASN A 19 -11.62 -23.81 7.09
CA ASN A 19 -10.35 -24.03 6.39
C ASN A 19 -9.53 -22.74 6.28
N VAL A 20 -8.58 -22.55 7.19
CA VAL A 20 -7.72 -21.36 7.25
C VAL A 20 -7.07 -21.05 5.89
N PRO A 21 -6.64 -22.05 5.10
CA PRO A 21 -6.16 -21.80 3.73
C PRO A 21 -7.24 -21.22 2.81
N THR A 22 -8.46 -21.78 2.82
CA THR A 22 -9.58 -21.32 1.98
C THR A 22 -9.96 -19.89 2.31
N TYR A 23 -10.04 -19.54 3.60
CA TYR A 23 -10.29 -18.16 4.03
C TYR A 23 -9.24 -17.20 3.48
N LYS A 24 -7.95 -17.54 3.62
CA LYS A 24 -6.85 -16.70 3.13
C LYS A 24 -6.88 -16.53 1.61
N VAL A 25 -7.18 -17.60 0.87
CA VAL A 25 -7.35 -17.54 -0.60
C VAL A 25 -8.50 -16.62 -0.97
N ALA A 26 -9.69 -16.82 -0.39
CA ALA A 26 -10.87 -16.01 -0.68
C ALA A 26 -10.63 -14.52 -0.41
N VAL A 27 -10.09 -14.19 0.77
CA VAL A 27 -9.78 -12.80 1.13
C VAL A 27 -8.70 -12.20 0.22
N SER A 28 -7.68 -12.96 -0.17
CA SER A 28 -6.65 -12.48 -1.10
C SER A 28 -7.23 -12.14 -2.48
N ILE A 29 -8.16 -12.95 -2.97
CA ILE A 29 -8.89 -12.69 -4.23
C ILE A 29 -9.75 -11.43 -4.09
N ILE A 30 -10.59 -11.35 -3.05
CA ILE A 30 -11.50 -10.22 -2.82
C ILE A 30 -10.70 -8.91 -2.71
N LEU A 31 -9.66 -8.88 -1.88
CA LEU A 31 -8.83 -7.68 -1.72
C LEU A 31 -7.99 -7.38 -2.97
N GLY A 32 -7.61 -8.39 -3.76
CA GLY A 32 -6.97 -8.20 -5.05
C GLY A 32 -7.88 -7.51 -6.07
N LEU A 33 -9.14 -7.97 -6.17
CA LEU A 33 -10.16 -7.36 -7.03
C LEU A 33 -10.53 -5.95 -6.55
N LEU A 34 -10.63 -5.74 -5.23
CA LEU A 34 -10.89 -4.43 -4.67
C LEU A 34 -9.72 -3.47 -4.95
N GLY A 35 -8.47 -3.93 -4.82
CA GLY A 35 -7.30 -3.16 -5.21
C GLY A 35 -7.29 -2.79 -6.70
N PHE A 36 -7.72 -3.71 -7.57
CA PHE A 36 -7.90 -3.43 -8.99
C PHE A 36 -8.88 -2.28 -9.22
N ALA A 37 -10.09 -2.38 -8.63
CA ALA A 37 -11.13 -1.38 -8.80
C ALA A 37 -10.71 -0.01 -8.24
N VAL A 38 -10.12 0.01 -7.05
CA VAL A 38 -9.68 1.23 -6.36
C VAL A 38 -8.55 1.93 -7.13
N ASN A 39 -7.69 1.20 -7.84
CA ASN A 39 -6.63 1.82 -8.64
C ASN A 39 -7.15 2.68 -9.81
N PHE A 40 -8.40 2.53 -10.25
CA PHE A 40 -9.01 3.44 -11.23
C PHE A 40 -9.43 4.78 -10.61
N TYR A 41 -9.58 4.85 -9.29
CA TYR A 41 -9.85 6.09 -8.54
C TYR A 41 -8.55 6.70 -8.03
N THR A 42 -7.73 7.15 -8.98
CA THR A 42 -6.37 7.62 -8.67
C THR A 42 -6.36 8.94 -7.90
N LEU A 43 -5.46 9.04 -6.91
CA LEU A 43 -5.16 10.30 -6.24
C LEU A 43 -4.07 11.03 -7.01
N ASN A 44 -4.40 12.19 -7.59
CA ASN A 44 -3.48 12.96 -8.42
C ASN A 44 -2.98 14.19 -7.67
N PHE A 45 -1.66 14.27 -7.50
CA PHE A 45 -1.00 15.43 -6.92
C PHE A 45 -0.27 16.19 -8.03
N ALA A 46 -0.63 17.46 -8.24
CA ALA A 46 0.00 18.30 -9.26
C ALA A 46 1.39 18.76 -8.81
N PHE A 47 2.41 18.46 -9.61
CA PHE A 47 3.78 18.93 -9.44
C PHE A 47 4.29 19.48 -10.79
N PRO A 48 3.83 20.66 -11.23
CA PRO A 48 4.05 21.15 -12.60
C PRO A 48 5.53 21.04 -13.04
N PRO A 49 5.83 20.47 -14.23
CA PRO A 49 4.90 20.05 -15.28
C PRO A 49 4.36 18.60 -15.15
N TYR A 50 4.63 17.91 -14.04
CA TYR A 50 4.30 16.50 -13.84
C TYR A 50 3.10 16.31 -12.89
N THR A 51 2.51 15.12 -12.93
CA THR A 51 1.45 14.72 -12.00
C THR A 51 1.87 13.43 -11.28
N ALA A 52 1.85 13.46 -9.94
CA ALA A 52 2.09 12.28 -9.12
C ALA A 52 0.77 11.58 -8.84
N THR A 53 0.46 10.57 -9.65
CA THR A 53 -0.65 9.63 -9.44
C THR A 53 -0.29 8.56 -8.41
N VAL A 54 -1.06 8.46 -7.32
CA VAL A 54 -0.92 7.41 -6.29
C VAL A 54 -1.97 6.33 -6.52
N LEU A 55 -1.50 5.09 -6.66
CA LEU A 55 -2.32 3.89 -6.82
C LEU A 55 -2.57 3.25 -5.45
N ILE A 56 -3.58 3.76 -4.74
CA ILE A 56 -3.86 3.33 -3.35
C ILE A 56 -4.35 1.88 -3.27
N GLY A 57 -4.83 1.30 -4.37
CA GLY A 57 -5.20 -0.10 -4.44
C GLY A 57 -4.04 -1.08 -4.23
N LEU A 58 -2.78 -0.61 -4.30
CA LEU A 58 -1.60 -1.40 -3.90
C LEU A 58 -1.52 -1.68 -2.39
N LEU A 59 -2.27 -0.94 -1.57
CA LEU A 59 -2.36 -1.19 -0.14
C LEU A 59 -2.91 -2.58 0.17
N PHE A 60 -3.87 -3.07 -0.62
CA PHE A 60 -4.52 -4.36 -0.42
C PHE A 60 -3.60 -5.57 -0.56
N PRO A 61 -2.87 -5.76 -1.68
CA PRO A 61 -1.91 -6.84 -1.77
C PRO A 61 -0.78 -6.68 -0.74
N MET A 62 -0.38 -5.44 -0.38
CA MET A 62 0.64 -5.24 0.67
C MET A 62 0.16 -5.67 2.06
N LEU A 63 -1.10 -5.37 2.43
CA LEU A 63 -1.71 -5.86 3.68
C LEU A 63 -1.68 -7.38 3.75
N ILE A 64 -2.12 -8.05 2.68
CA ILE A 64 -2.11 -9.52 2.58
C ILE A 64 -0.69 -10.06 2.71
N THR A 65 0.26 -9.42 2.04
CA THR A 65 1.67 -9.80 2.03
C THR A 65 2.28 -9.76 3.42
N LEU A 66 2.08 -8.66 4.15
CA LEU A 66 2.60 -8.51 5.50
C LEU A 66 1.84 -9.40 6.51
N ALA A 67 0.55 -9.69 6.27
CA ALA A 67 -0.29 -10.50 7.14
C ALA A 67 -0.11 -12.02 6.94
N TRP A 68 0.09 -12.51 5.72
CA TRP A 68 0.09 -13.94 5.40
C TRP A 68 1.26 -14.41 4.53
N GLY A 69 2.18 -13.55 4.12
CA GLY A 69 3.37 -13.93 3.37
C GLY A 69 3.23 -13.84 1.86
N TRP A 70 4.26 -14.28 1.14
CA TRP A 70 4.36 -14.03 -0.30
C TRP A 70 3.33 -14.77 -1.15
N LYS A 71 2.90 -15.97 -0.75
CA LYS A 71 1.97 -16.80 -1.56
C LYS A 71 0.63 -16.10 -1.74
N TYR A 72 0.06 -15.63 -0.63
CA TYR A 72 -1.22 -14.93 -0.61
C TYR A 72 -1.08 -13.50 -1.15
N GLY A 73 0.05 -12.84 -0.87
CA GLY A 73 0.36 -11.52 -1.43
C GLY A 73 0.41 -11.54 -2.95
N LEU A 74 1.14 -12.51 -3.52
CA LEU A 74 1.24 -12.74 -4.95
C LEU A 74 -0.13 -13.03 -5.56
N LEU A 75 -0.94 -13.90 -4.93
CA LEU A 75 -2.30 -14.17 -5.38
C LEU A 75 -3.12 -12.86 -5.48
N SER A 76 -3.10 -12.04 -4.43
CA SER A 76 -3.82 -10.77 -4.41
C SER A 76 -3.30 -9.78 -5.48
N ALA A 77 -1.99 -9.73 -5.68
CA ALA A 77 -1.35 -8.89 -6.70
C ALA A 77 -1.70 -9.32 -8.14
N LEU A 78 -1.76 -10.62 -8.41
CA LEU A 78 -2.08 -11.20 -9.72
C LEU A 78 -3.57 -11.13 -10.06
N VAL A 79 -4.45 -11.29 -9.07
CA VAL A 79 -5.90 -11.17 -9.29
C VAL A 79 -6.29 -9.75 -9.67
N GLY A 80 -5.52 -8.74 -9.26
CA GLY A 80 -5.70 -7.42 -9.84
C GLY A 80 -4.98 -6.26 -9.17
N GLY A 81 -4.58 -6.38 -7.90
CA GLY A 81 -4.01 -5.26 -7.13
C GLY A 81 -2.81 -4.58 -7.79
N CYS A 82 -2.01 -5.32 -8.58
CA CYS A 82 -0.94 -4.76 -9.41
C CYS A 82 -1.26 -4.77 -10.92
N GLN A 83 -2.24 -5.56 -11.37
CA GLN A 83 -2.51 -5.74 -12.80
C GLN A 83 -3.25 -4.56 -13.43
N SER A 84 -3.99 -3.76 -12.66
CA SER A 84 -4.67 -2.56 -13.19
C SER A 84 -3.72 -1.59 -13.90
N MET A 85 -2.43 -1.59 -13.52
CA MET A 85 -1.40 -0.75 -14.13
C MET A 85 -1.16 -1.04 -15.61
N TRP A 86 -1.41 -2.28 -16.09
CA TRP A 86 -1.33 -2.59 -17.51
C TRP A 86 -2.28 -1.72 -18.33
N TRP A 87 -3.49 -1.48 -17.81
CA TRP A 87 -4.50 -0.63 -18.44
C TRP A 87 -4.25 0.86 -18.19
N LEU A 88 -3.87 1.22 -16.97
CA LEU A 88 -3.68 2.64 -16.61
C LEU A 88 -2.46 3.26 -17.26
N TRP A 89 -1.38 2.48 -17.44
CA TRP A 89 -0.09 3.01 -17.91
C TRP A 89 0.34 2.46 -19.26
N GLY A 90 -0.24 1.35 -19.70
CA GLY A 90 0.09 0.78 -21.00
C GLY A 90 -0.06 1.74 -22.19
N PRO A 91 -1.16 2.54 -22.28
CA PRO A 91 -1.32 3.50 -23.37
C PRO A 91 -0.20 4.55 -23.43
N SER A 92 0.25 5.03 -22.26
CA SER A 92 1.22 6.14 -22.18
C SER A 92 2.67 5.67 -22.16
N ASN A 93 2.94 4.41 -21.79
CA ASN A 93 4.30 3.91 -21.59
C ASN A 93 4.78 2.97 -22.70
N GLY A 94 3.87 2.38 -23.49
CA GLY A 94 4.22 1.44 -24.55
C GLY A 94 5.04 0.26 -24.01
N TYR A 95 6.19 -0.02 -24.62
CA TYR A 95 7.11 -1.09 -24.19
C TYR A 95 7.63 -0.93 -22.75
N ALA A 96 7.73 0.30 -22.22
CA ALA A 96 8.20 0.53 -20.85
C ALA A 96 7.30 -0.14 -19.80
N THR A 97 6.03 -0.39 -20.13
CA THR A 97 5.06 -1.05 -19.25
C THR A 97 5.55 -2.41 -18.77
N PHE A 98 6.23 -3.18 -19.63
CA PHE A 98 6.81 -4.47 -19.29
C PHE A 98 7.98 -4.39 -18.30
N PHE A 99 8.58 -3.20 -18.14
CA PHE A 99 9.64 -2.96 -17.18
C PHE A 99 9.17 -2.19 -15.95
N VAL A 100 7.98 -1.58 -15.98
CA VAL A 100 7.45 -0.83 -14.84
C VAL A 100 6.41 -1.63 -14.05
N VAL A 101 5.53 -2.40 -14.71
CA VAL A 101 4.46 -3.13 -14.03
C VAL A 101 4.95 -4.37 -13.28
N PRO A 102 5.78 -5.27 -13.85
CA PRO A 102 6.26 -6.46 -13.14
C PRO A 102 6.99 -6.14 -11.83
N PRO A 103 7.82 -5.08 -11.72
CA PRO A 103 8.38 -4.66 -10.44
C PRO A 103 7.34 -4.43 -9.33
N PHE A 104 6.12 -3.97 -9.60
CA PHE A 104 5.12 -3.86 -8.52
C PHE A 104 4.65 -5.22 -8.00
N THR A 105 4.57 -6.23 -8.86
CA THR A 105 4.27 -7.60 -8.41
C THR A 105 5.48 -8.21 -7.69
N LEU A 106 6.69 -7.98 -8.19
CA LEU A 106 7.92 -8.41 -7.53
C LEU A 106 8.12 -7.74 -6.17
N TRP A 107 7.69 -6.49 -6.02
CA TRP A 107 7.71 -5.76 -4.76
C TRP A 107 6.87 -6.46 -3.70
N ILE A 108 5.67 -6.91 -4.08
CA ILE A 108 4.78 -7.71 -3.24
C ILE A 108 5.45 -9.04 -2.86
N VAL A 109 6.04 -9.75 -3.82
CA VAL A 109 6.75 -11.02 -3.53
C VAL A 109 7.94 -10.79 -2.60
N TRP A 110 8.74 -9.75 -2.85
CA TRP A 110 9.91 -9.39 -2.06
C TRP A 110 9.55 -9.14 -0.60
N HIS A 111 8.55 -8.29 -0.34
CA HIS A 111 8.07 -8.04 1.02
C HIS A 111 7.48 -9.28 1.67
N GLY A 112 6.81 -10.13 0.90
CA GLY A 112 6.23 -11.37 1.39
C GLY A 112 7.28 -12.38 1.82
N LEU A 113 8.35 -12.54 1.03
CA LEU A 113 9.47 -13.43 1.35
C LEU A 113 10.16 -12.97 2.63
N CYS A 114 10.42 -11.67 2.75
CA CYS A 114 11.00 -11.12 3.97
C CYS A 114 10.03 -11.18 5.17
N ALA A 115 8.72 -11.09 4.95
CA ALA A 115 7.72 -11.26 6.00
C ALA A 115 7.66 -12.70 6.52
N ASP A 116 7.78 -13.69 5.63
CA ASP A 116 7.86 -15.10 6.02
C ASP A 116 9.17 -15.39 6.73
N TRP A 117 10.30 -14.89 6.21
CA TRP A 117 11.60 -15.03 6.87
C TRP A 117 11.60 -14.42 8.27
N ARG A 118 10.97 -13.25 8.46
CA ARG A 118 10.79 -12.63 9.79
C ARG A 118 10.04 -13.54 10.78
N ARG A 119 9.09 -14.36 10.32
CA ARG A 119 8.30 -15.24 11.20
C ARG A 119 9.07 -16.49 11.61
N GLU A 120 10.01 -16.91 10.78
CA GLU A 120 10.87 -18.06 11.06
C GLU A 120 11.99 -17.72 12.06
N GLN A 121 12.37 -16.44 12.16
CA GLN A 121 13.35 -15.99 13.14
C GLN A 121 12.75 -15.95 14.56
N LYS A 122 13.52 -16.46 15.53
CA LYS A 122 13.17 -16.40 16.96
C LYS A 122 13.37 -14.99 17.54
N ASP A 123 14.39 -14.29 17.05
CA ASP A 123 14.79 -12.96 17.55
C ASP A 123 14.46 -11.85 16.55
N HIS A 124 14.35 -10.63 17.06
CA HIS A 124 14.11 -9.45 16.24
C HIS A 124 15.37 -9.03 15.47
N VAL A 125 15.42 -9.40 14.19
CA VAL A 125 16.53 -9.06 13.30
C VAL A 125 16.27 -7.72 12.60
N TRP A 126 17.10 -6.71 12.88
CA TRP A 126 16.88 -5.33 12.41
C TRP A 126 16.87 -5.17 10.88
N TRP A 127 17.70 -5.93 10.15
CA TRP A 127 17.81 -5.80 8.69
C TRP A 127 16.61 -6.43 7.95
N LEU A 128 15.83 -7.26 8.64
CA LEU A 128 14.56 -7.78 8.13
C LEU A 128 13.38 -6.84 8.37
N ASN A 129 13.59 -5.68 9.01
CA ASN A 129 12.55 -4.67 9.17
C ASN A 129 11.95 -4.27 7.80
N ALA A 130 10.62 -4.21 7.70
CA ALA A 130 9.92 -3.92 6.45
C ALA A 130 10.41 -2.63 5.75
N TYR A 131 10.79 -1.61 6.52
CA TYR A 131 11.31 -0.35 5.97
C TYR A 131 12.76 -0.45 5.48
N VAL A 132 13.57 -1.33 6.07
CA VAL A 132 14.96 -1.58 5.66
C VAL A 132 14.98 -2.44 4.39
N VAL A 133 14.14 -3.46 4.35
CA VAL A 133 13.93 -4.36 3.21
C VAL A 133 13.47 -3.60 1.96
N GLU A 134 12.79 -2.46 2.12
CA GLU A 134 12.38 -1.60 1.02
C GLU A 134 13.56 -0.98 0.26
N ILE A 135 14.64 -0.64 0.97
CA ILE A 135 15.81 0.07 0.41
C ILE A 135 16.43 -0.67 -0.79
N PRO A 136 16.85 -1.95 -0.68
CA PRO A 136 17.44 -2.66 -1.81
C PRO A 136 16.46 -2.78 -2.98
N PHE A 137 15.17 -2.99 -2.71
CA PHE A 137 14.16 -3.05 -3.76
C PHE A 137 14.04 -1.72 -4.51
N ARG A 138 14.09 -0.58 -3.80
CA ARG A 138 14.06 0.76 -4.40
C ARG A 138 15.32 1.08 -5.18
N ILE A 139 16.49 0.62 -4.74
CA ILE A 139 17.72 0.75 -5.52
C ILE A 139 17.60 -0.01 -6.85
N LEU A 140 17.16 -1.27 -6.82
CA LEU A 140 16.96 -2.07 -8.03
C LEU A 140 15.90 -1.48 -8.97
N GLY A 141 14.77 -1.02 -8.42
CA GLY A 141 13.73 -0.33 -9.18
C GLY A 141 14.24 0.96 -9.82
N THR A 142 15.09 1.72 -9.12
CA THR A 142 15.73 2.93 -9.64
C THR A 142 16.66 2.62 -10.80
N ILE A 143 17.50 1.60 -10.66
CA ILE A 143 18.37 1.13 -11.75
C ILE A 143 17.52 0.75 -12.96
N ASN A 144 16.48 -0.06 -12.77
CA ASN A 144 15.57 -0.47 -13.84
C ASN A 144 14.88 0.72 -14.54
N LEU A 145 14.46 1.74 -13.80
CA LEU A 145 13.83 2.94 -14.36
C LEU A 145 14.81 3.79 -15.18
N TYR A 146 16.06 3.91 -14.74
CA TYR A 146 17.09 4.67 -15.47
C TYR A 146 17.74 3.88 -16.62
N THR A 147 17.55 2.56 -16.68
CA THR A 147 18.16 1.70 -17.70
C THR A 147 17.11 1.02 -18.57
N LEU A 148 16.63 -0.15 -18.18
CA LEU A 148 15.76 -1.02 -18.96
C LEU A 148 14.46 -0.34 -19.40
N SER A 149 13.83 0.43 -18.50
CA SER A 149 12.58 1.14 -18.84
C SER A 149 12.82 2.22 -19.90
N ARG A 150 13.93 2.96 -19.81
CA ARG A 150 14.29 3.97 -20.82
C ARG A 150 14.71 3.35 -22.14
N TRP A 151 15.45 2.25 -22.09
CA TRP A 151 15.78 1.47 -23.28
C TRP A 151 14.49 0.97 -23.98
N ALA A 152 13.54 0.43 -23.23
CA ALA A 152 12.25 -0.02 -23.77
C ALA A 152 11.46 1.12 -24.43
N ILE A 153 11.49 2.33 -23.85
CA ILE A 153 10.85 3.52 -24.44
C ILE A 153 11.40 3.83 -25.84
N THR A 154 12.69 3.60 -26.11
CA THR A 154 13.26 3.85 -27.45
C THR A 154 12.71 2.95 -28.55
N LEU A 155 12.02 1.86 -28.18
CA LEU A 155 11.37 0.93 -29.09
C LEU A 155 9.92 1.33 -29.41
N ASN A 156 9.40 2.38 -28.79
CA ASN A 156 8.05 2.88 -29.08
C ASN A 156 8.00 3.53 -30.48
N PRO A 157 6.84 3.49 -31.16
CA PRO A 157 5.59 2.91 -30.68
C PRO A 157 5.56 1.38 -30.85
N PRO A 158 4.85 0.66 -29.97
CA PRO A 158 4.65 -0.76 -30.10
C PRO A 158 3.63 -1.12 -31.20
N PRO A 159 3.55 -2.41 -31.63
CA PRO A 159 2.63 -2.84 -32.69
C PRO A 159 1.15 -2.84 -32.29
N TRP A 160 0.81 -2.65 -31.00
CA TRP A 160 -0.58 -2.62 -30.55
C TRP A 160 -1.15 -1.20 -30.57
N SER A 161 -2.36 -1.06 -31.14
CA SER A 161 -3.00 0.24 -31.44
C SER A 161 -3.27 1.11 -30.21
N TRP A 162 -3.55 0.50 -29.07
CA TRP A 162 -3.92 1.21 -27.84
C TRP A 162 -2.74 1.94 -27.14
N ALA A 163 -1.52 1.83 -27.66
CA ALA A 163 -0.35 2.59 -27.22
C ALA A 163 0.42 3.23 -28.39
N ALA A 164 -0.26 3.49 -29.51
CA ALA A 164 0.36 4.07 -30.71
C ALA A 164 1.00 5.44 -30.45
N ASP A 165 0.46 6.20 -29.50
CA ASP A 165 0.94 7.54 -29.14
C ASP A 165 2.00 7.54 -28.02
N ALA A 166 2.48 6.36 -27.61
CA ALA A 166 3.49 6.27 -26.55
C ALA A 166 4.79 6.96 -27.00
N PRO A 167 5.37 7.86 -26.18
CA PRO A 167 6.56 8.60 -26.56
C PRO A 167 7.75 7.64 -26.70
N ASN A 168 8.65 7.93 -27.65
CA ASN A 168 9.88 7.17 -27.87
C ASN A 168 11.10 7.75 -27.12
N THR A 169 10.92 8.87 -26.42
CA THR A 169 11.94 9.49 -25.58
C THR A 169 11.29 10.14 -24.36
N ILE A 170 12.00 10.15 -23.24
CA ILE A 170 11.56 10.86 -22.02
C ILE A 170 12.71 11.70 -21.42
N PRO A 171 12.43 12.92 -20.95
CA PRO A 171 13.44 13.74 -20.27
C PRO A 171 14.01 13.05 -19.04
N MET A 172 15.29 13.25 -18.73
CA MET A 172 15.90 12.68 -17.52
C MET A 172 15.20 13.15 -16.24
N ARG A 173 14.78 14.43 -16.22
CA ARG A 173 14.01 15.02 -15.11
C ARG A 173 12.71 14.27 -14.82
N PHE A 174 12.04 13.75 -15.86
CA PHE A 174 10.84 12.93 -15.68
C PHE A 174 11.18 11.60 -15.01
N SER A 175 12.25 10.90 -15.43
CA SER A 175 12.70 9.67 -14.76
C SER A 175 13.03 9.91 -13.29
N SER A 176 13.74 11.00 -12.96
CA SER A 176 14.03 11.35 -11.58
C SER A 176 12.78 11.62 -10.76
N PHE A 177 11.81 12.33 -11.34
CA PHE A 177 10.50 12.51 -10.71
C PHE A 177 9.79 11.18 -10.45
N VAL A 178 9.76 10.26 -11.42
CA VAL A 178 9.13 8.93 -11.23
C VAL A 178 9.84 8.12 -10.16
N VAL A 179 11.18 8.15 -10.09
CA VAL A 179 11.96 7.46 -9.04
C VAL A 179 11.61 7.97 -7.65
N ILE A 180 11.63 9.30 -7.46
CA ILE A 180 11.30 9.93 -6.17
C ILE A 180 9.86 9.61 -5.79
N LYS A 181 8.94 9.76 -6.74
CA LYS A 181 7.51 9.44 -6.57
C LYS A 181 7.32 7.98 -6.14
N GLN A 182 7.94 7.03 -6.83
CA GLN A 182 7.78 5.60 -6.51
C GLN A 182 8.35 5.27 -5.14
N ALA A 183 9.49 5.87 -4.75
CA ALA A 183 10.04 5.70 -3.41
C ALA A 183 9.07 6.23 -2.34
N ALA A 184 8.58 7.47 -2.50
CA ALA A 184 7.64 8.08 -1.57
C ALA A 184 6.36 7.25 -1.44
N VAL A 185 5.73 6.88 -2.56
CA VAL A 185 4.49 6.08 -2.58
C VAL A 185 4.71 4.71 -1.94
N GLY A 186 5.85 4.07 -2.19
CA GLY A 186 6.23 2.80 -1.57
C GLY A 186 6.22 2.86 -0.05
N TYR A 187 6.93 3.84 0.52
CA TYR A 187 6.98 4.05 1.96
C TYR A 187 5.62 4.42 2.55
N VAL A 188 4.82 5.23 1.86
CA VAL A 188 3.46 5.57 2.30
C VAL A 188 2.58 4.33 2.37
N ILE A 189 2.57 3.49 1.33
CA ILE A 189 1.78 2.24 1.34
C ILE A 189 2.25 1.31 2.45
N LEU A 190 3.56 1.15 2.66
CA LEU A 190 4.09 0.33 3.75
C LEU A 190 3.69 0.86 5.12
N LEU A 191 3.79 2.18 5.34
CA LEU A 191 3.38 2.81 6.59
C LEU A 191 1.89 2.61 6.85
N LEU A 192 1.04 2.83 5.84
CA LEU A 192 -0.40 2.61 5.95
C LEU A 192 -0.71 1.14 6.25
N ALA A 193 -0.03 0.20 5.60
CA ALA A 193 -0.22 -1.23 5.87
C ALA A 193 0.21 -1.60 7.30
N ASP A 194 1.35 -1.09 7.79
CA ASP A 194 1.84 -1.30 9.16
C ASP A 194 0.83 -0.73 10.17
N VAL A 195 0.40 0.53 9.98
CA VAL A 195 -0.63 1.19 10.81
C VAL A 195 -1.92 0.37 10.85
N LEU A 196 -2.46 -0.02 9.70
CA LEU A 196 -3.70 -0.80 9.63
C LEU A 196 -3.55 -2.17 10.31
N LEU A 197 -2.42 -2.86 10.14
CA LEU A 197 -2.17 -4.16 10.80
C LEU A 197 -1.93 -4.05 12.30
N ASN A 198 -1.77 -2.85 12.84
CA ASN A 198 -1.77 -2.60 14.29
C ASN A 198 -3.18 -2.30 14.84
N LEU A 199 -4.19 -2.08 13.98
CA LEU A 199 -5.57 -1.91 14.41
C LEU A 199 -6.21 -3.26 14.76
N GLY A 200 -6.78 -3.38 15.96
CA GLY A 200 -7.34 -4.64 16.45
C GLY A 200 -8.43 -5.23 15.55
N PHE A 201 -9.29 -4.42 14.93
CA PHE A 201 -10.31 -4.93 14.00
C PHE A 201 -9.70 -5.52 12.72
N VAL A 202 -8.65 -4.90 12.17
CA VAL A 202 -7.96 -5.38 10.96
C VAL A 202 -7.23 -6.69 11.26
N ARG A 203 -6.55 -6.81 12.40
CA ARG A 203 -5.92 -8.06 12.83
C ARG A 203 -6.92 -9.20 13.01
N ARG A 204 -8.07 -8.91 13.63
CA ARG A 204 -9.17 -9.88 13.78
C ARG A 204 -9.69 -10.33 12.42
N PHE A 205 -9.91 -9.38 11.49
CA PHE A 205 -10.25 -9.71 10.10
C PHE A 205 -9.21 -10.63 9.45
N PHE A 206 -7.91 -10.36 9.63
CA PHE A 206 -6.85 -11.24 9.12
C PHE A 206 -6.56 -12.49 9.97
N ARG A 207 -7.35 -12.75 11.02
CA ARG A 207 -7.17 -13.85 11.99
C ARG A 207 -5.74 -13.92 12.56
N LEU A 208 -5.14 -12.77 12.82
CA LEU A 208 -3.81 -12.67 13.43
C LEU A 208 -3.92 -12.74 14.95
N LYS A 209 -2.93 -13.36 15.61
CA LYS A 209 -2.87 -13.44 17.08
C LYS A 209 -2.86 -12.02 17.69
N GLU A 210 -3.74 -11.78 18.65
CA GLU A 210 -3.73 -10.54 19.44
C GLU A 210 -2.56 -10.58 20.43
N ASP A 211 -1.96 -9.41 20.70
CA ASP A 211 -0.85 -9.26 21.62
C ASP A 211 -1.24 -8.27 22.72
N HIS A 212 -0.81 -8.50 23.96
CA HIS A 212 -1.29 -7.79 25.14
C HIS A 212 -0.95 -6.28 25.12
N ASP A 213 0.17 -5.88 24.50
CA ASP A 213 0.57 -4.46 24.34
C ASP A 213 -0.12 -3.75 23.17
N GLN A 214 -1.04 -4.41 22.46
CA GLN A 214 -1.71 -3.83 21.29
C GLN A 214 -2.72 -2.75 21.64
N VAL A 215 -3.36 -2.82 22.81
CA VAL A 215 -4.35 -1.80 23.20
C VAL A 215 -3.68 -0.43 23.31
N ASN A 216 -2.48 -0.39 23.90
CA ASN A 216 -1.68 0.83 24.03
C ASN A 216 -1.15 1.30 22.66
N THR A 217 -0.69 0.38 21.82
CA THR A 217 -0.20 0.70 20.46
C THR A 217 -1.32 1.25 19.57
N GLY A 218 -2.48 0.60 19.57
CA GLY A 218 -3.66 1.01 18.82
C GLY A 218 -4.18 2.37 19.29
N TYR A 219 -4.14 2.64 20.60
CA TYR A 219 -4.48 3.95 21.15
C TYR A 219 -3.54 5.05 20.66
N ILE A 220 -2.22 4.85 20.72
CA ILE A 220 -1.23 5.83 20.25
C ILE A 220 -1.40 6.12 18.76
N ILE A 221 -1.55 5.08 17.94
CA ILE A 221 -1.78 5.22 16.51
C ILE A 221 -3.10 5.93 16.21
N SER A 222 -4.17 5.59 16.94
CA SER A 222 -5.48 6.25 16.78
C SER A 222 -5.43 7.71 17.20
N ALA A 223 -4.71 8.03 18.28
CA ALA A 223 -4.48 9.41 18.74
C ALA A 223 -3.68 10.21 17.70
N SER A 224 -2.64 9.62 17.11
CA SER A 224 -1.88 10.23 16.02
C SER A 224 -2.72 10.50 14.78
N LEU A 225 -3.58 9.55 14.39
CA LEU A 225 -4.50 9.73 13.28
C LEU A 225 -5.52 10.83 13.58
N LEU A 226 -6.10 10.82 14.79
CA LEU A 226 -7.04 11.84 15.24
C LEU A 226 -6.40 13.24 15.25
N LEU A 227 -5.14 13.36 15.67
CA LEU A 227 -4.41 14.62 15.63
C LEU A 227 -4.21 15.11 14.19
N GLY A 228 -3.88 14.21 13.26
CA GLY A 228 -3.78 14.53 11.84
C GLY A 228 -5.12 14.96 11.21
N VAL A 229 -6.21 14.28 11.54
CA VAL A 229 -7.56 14.64 11.07
C VAL A 229 -8.03 15.96 11.68
N LEU A 230 -7.74 16.19 12.97
CA LEU A 230 -8.05 17.46 13.64
C LEU A 230 -7.30 18.62 12.97
N PHE A 231 -6.03 18.44 12.62
CA PHE A 231 -5.29 19.42 11.85
C PHE A 231 -5.93 19.71 10.49
N TRP A 232 -6.35 18.68 9.75
CA TRP A 232 -7.06 18.86 8.48
C TRP A 232 -8.32 19.70 8.65
N LEU A 233 -9.11 19.41 9.69
CA LEU A 233 -10.34 20.13 10.00
C LEU A 233 -10.04 21.60 10.37
N VAL A 234 -9.06 21.84 11.25
CA VAL A 234 -8.66 23.19 11.66
C VAL A 234 -8.11 24.00 10.48
N ASP A 235 -7.23 23.44 9.64
CA ASP A 235 -6.73 24.13 8.44
C ASP A 235 -7.85 24.39 7.42
N SER A 236 -8.87 23.55 7.34
CA SER A 236 -10.05 23.79 6.50
C SER A 236 -10.89 24.95 7.02
N ILE A 237 -11.11 25.02 8.34
CA ILE A 237 -11.82 26.14 8.99
C ILE A 237 -11.05 27.44 8.76
N ILE A 238 -9.76 27.47 9.13
CA ILE A 238 -8.90 28.66 8.96
C ILE A 238 -8.83 29.06 7.48
N GLY A 239 -8.69 28.08 6.58
CA GLY A 239 -8.69 28.29 5.14
C GLY A 239 -9.95 29.02 4.68
N SER A 240 -11.13 28.56 5.09
CA SER A 240 -12.41 29.15 4.69
C SER A 240 -12.70 30.51 5.33
N LEU A 241 -12.26 30.73 6.57
CA LEU A 241 -12.55 31.96 7.31
C LEU A 241 -11.56 33.09 7.02
N VAL A 242 -10.31 32.76 6.70
CA VAL A 242 -9.21 33.73 6.65
C VAL A 242 -8.63 33.91 5.26
N PHE A 243 -8.46 32.82 4.49
CA PHE A 243 -7.62 32.84 3.28
C PHE A 243 -8.41 32.71 1.97
N HIS A 244 -9.54 32.00 2.00
CA HIS A 244 -10.36 31.70 0.83
C HIS A 244 -11.83 31.99 1.15
N THR A 245 -12.16 33.27 1.38
CA THR A 245 -13.52 33.71 1.73
C THR A 245 -14.57 33.41 0.66
N GLU A 246 -14.15 33.07 -0.56
CA GLU A 246 -15.06 32.65 -1.65
C GLU A 246 -15.31 31.14 -1.68
N SER A 247 -14.47 30.34 -1.03
CA SER A 247 -14.60 28.89 -0.98
C SER A 247 -15.32 28.47 0.30
N SER A 248 -16.32 27.60 0.20
CA SER A 248 -17.00 27.13 1.40
C SER A 248 -16.09 26.23 2.23
N PHE A 249 -16.38 26.13 3.53
CA PHE A 249 -15.68 25.19 4.42
C PHE A 249 -15.71 23.76 3.87
N LEU A 250 -16.82 23.33 3.27
CA LEU A 250 -16.95 21.98 2.72
C LEU A 250 -16.10 21.77 1.46
N ASP A 251 -15.93 22.82 0.65
CA ASP A 251 -15.06 22.80 -0.52
C ASP A 251 -13.62 22.56 -0.09
N LEU A 252 -13.15 23.35 0.88
CA LEU A 252 -11.81 23.19 1.43
C LEU A 252 -11.65 21.94 2.28
N LEU A 253 -12.71 21.38 2.88
CA LEU A 253 -12.63 20.17 3.70
C LEU A 253 -12.50 18.91 2.85
N ALA A 254 -13.35 18.78 1.82
CA ALA A 254 -13.57 17.51 1.13
C ALA A 254 -13.95 17.60 -0.36
N LEU A 255 -14.62 18.67 -0.82
CA LEU A 255 -15.26 18.66 -2.16
C LEU A 255 -14.34 19.17 -3.27
N ASP A 256 -13.58 20.24 -3.04
CA ASP A 256 -12.70 20.87 -4.03
C ASP A 256 -11.46 21.47 -3.36
N ILE A 257 -10.65 20.58 -2.78
CA ILE A 257 -9.49 20.97 -2.00
C ILE A 257 -8.35 21.37 -2.95
N PRO A 258 -7.74 22.57 -2.79
CA PRO A 258 -6.57 22.96 -3.57
C PRO A 258 -5.44 21.92 -3.47
N PRO A 259 -4.73 21.59 -4.57
CA PRO A 259 -3.74 20.51 -4.59
C PRO A 259 -2.59 20.68 -3.58
N ASP A 260 -2.15 21.91 -3.34
CA ASP A 260 -1.13 22.26 -2.34
C ASP A 260 -1.62 21.99 -0.91
N LYS A 261 -2.89 22.27 -0.63
CA LYS A 261 -3.52 21.96 0.66
C LYS A 261 -3.65 20.47 0.90
N VAL A 262 -4.05 19.70 -0.13
CA VAL A 262 -4.09 18.23 -0.03
C VAL A 262 -2.70 17.68 0.28
N TYR A 263 -1.66 18.20 -0.37
CA TYR A 263 -0.28 17.80 -0.11
C TYR A 263 0.13 18.07 1.34
N VAL A 264 -0.02 19.30 1.84
CA VAL A 264 0.40 19.67 3.20
C VAL A 264 -0.35 18.85 4.26
N ARG A 265 -1.66 18.68 4.11
CA ARG A 265 -2.48 17.94 5.08
C ARG A 265 -2.18 16.45 5.07
N THR A 266 -2.01 15.86 3.88
CA THR A 266 -1.62 14.45 3.76
C THR A 266 -0.24 14.23 4.36
N PHE A 267 0.72 15.11 4.09
CA PHE A 267 2.06 15.06 4.68
C PHE A 267 2.00 15.14 6.21
N PHE A 268 1.21 16.05 6.76
CA PHE A 268 1.05 16.19 8.21
C PHE A 268 0.45 14.93 8.85
N ILE A 269 -0.62 14.36 8.27
CA ILE A 269 -1.19 13.09 8.75
C ILE A 269 -0.13 11.98 8.74
N LEU A 270 0.64 11.85 7.66
CA LEU A 270 1.69 10.83 7.55
C LEU A 270 2.79 11.05 8.59
N ALA A 271 3.17 12.30 8.86
CA ALA A 271 4.14 12.63 9.91
C ALA A 271 3.62 12.26 11.31
N CYS A 272 2.35 12.55 11.60
CA CYS A 272 1.71 12.15 12.86
C CYS A 272 1.65 10.63 13.02
N LEU A 273 1.29 9.91 11.96
CA LEU A 273 1.25 8.44 11.94
C LEU A 273 2.63 7.83 12.15
N LEU A 274 3.66 8.35 11.47
CA LEU A 274 5.04 7.93 11.66
C LEU A 274 5.49 8.17 13.10
N GLY A 275 5.21 9.36 13.64
CA GLY A 275 5.50 9.69 15.04
C GLY A 275 4.82 8.73 16.01
N GLY A 276 3.51 8.49 15.84
CA GLY A 276 2.75 7.56 16.69
C GLY A 276 3.28 6.12 16.62
N LEU A 277 3.67 5.67 15.43
CA LEU A 277 4.24 4.35 15.23
C LEU A 277 5.65 4.20 15.82
N LEU A 278 6.47 5.26 15.79
CA LEU A 278 7.77 5.27 16.45
C LEU A 278 7.60 5.29 17.98
N THR A 279 6.72 6.14 18.50
CA THR A 279 6.42 6.22 19.94
C THR A 279 5.87 4.88 20.47
N SER A 280 4.97 4.22 19.75
CA SER A 280 4.44 2.93 20.18
C SER A 280 5.51 1.83 20.20
N LYS A 281 6.43 1.83 19.22
CA LYS A 281 7.57 0.90 19.20
C LYS A 281 8.58 1.16 20.32
N LEU A 282 8.80 2.42 20.70
CA LEU A 282 9.67 2.78 21.81
C LEU A 282 9.07 2.37 23.16
N LEU A 283 7.76 2.56 23.35
CA LEU A 283 7.07 2.21 24.60
C LEU A 283 6.87 0.71 24.81
N ARG A 284 7.09 -0.11 23.78
CA ARG A 284 6.99 -1.58 23.82
C ARG A 284 8.32 -2.27 24.14
N ARG A 285 9.43 -1.51 24.19
CA ARG A 285 10.73 -2.00 24.66
C ARG A 285 10.90 -1.72 26.15
#